data_AF-A0A970QP91-F1
#
_entry.id   AF-A0A970QP91-F1
#
_cell.length_a   1.000
_cell.length_b   1.000
_cell.length_c   1.000
_cell.angle_alpha   90.00
_cell.angle_beta   90.00
_cell.angle_gamma   90.00
#
_symmetry.space_group_name_H-M   'P 1'
#
loop_
_entity.id
_entity.type
_entity.pdbx_description
1 polymer ?
#
loop_
_entity_poly.entity_id
_entity_poly.type
_entity_poly.pdbx_seq_one_letter_code
_entity_poly.pdbx_strand_id
1 'polypeptide(L)'
;MKTSIKFKHQKIISPLLIAVIFGVMVIGVSCDKFGIDYRKKWVGVYECELSKHAASGNPITGETYTHDTVYKAIVDVAAIGDSMLHIEERNLLSEWGDYAYGVRHDVKAKTDGSFKIDNSISNTYIDGYFNKNEIYIEYGSLSVNVSVLISYKGNKLRNQ
;
A
#
# COMPACT_ATOMS: atom_id res chain seq x y z
N MET A 1 52.51 -38.33 -33.24
CA MET A 1 52.86 -37.29 -34.23
C MET A 1 51.69 -36.30 -34.29
N LYS A 2 51.93 -35.04 -33.91
CA LYS A 2 50.97 -33.92 -34.01
C LYS A 2 51.00 -33.37 -35.43
N THR A 3 49.85 -32.97 -35.96
CA THR A 3 49.74 -31.75 -36.78
C THR A 3 48.30 -31.21 -36.71
N SER A 4 48.17 -30.02 -36.13
CA SER A 4 46.96 -29.20 -36.15
C SER A 4 46.90 -28.39 -37.44
N ILE A 5 45.71 -28.21 -38.00
CA ILE A 5 45.45 -27.16 -38.99
C ILE A 5 44.32 -26.29 -38.45
N LYS A 6 44.66 -25.04 -38.12
CA LYS A 6 43.71 -23.96 -37.81
C LYS A 6 43.26 -23.32 -39.12
N PHE A 7 41.95 -23.09 -39.29
CA PHE A 7 41.46 -22.08 -40.23
C PHE A 7 40.53 -21.07 -39.55
N LYS A 8 40.64 -19.86 -40.09
CA LYS A 8 40.34 -18.53 -39.56
C LYS A 8 38.88 -18.29 -39.19
N HIS A 9 38.69 -17.47 -38.16
CA HIS A 9 37.51 -16.60 -37.99
C HIS A 9 37.26 -15.80 -39.27
N GLN A 10 36.06 -15.94 -39.84
CA GLN A 10 35.50 -14.99 -40.79
C GLN A 10 34.10 -14.62 -40.29
N LYS A 11 33.88 -13.32 -40.11
CA LYS A 11 32.78 -12.74 -39.34
C LYS A 11 31.63 -12.36 -40.29
N ILE A 12 30.40 -12.59 -39.80
CA ILE A 12 29.09 -11.98 -40.16
C ILE A 12 28.36 -12.55 -41.38
N ILE A 13 27.29 -13.34 -41.13
CA ILE A 13 26.00 -13.22 -41.83
C ILE A 13 24.85 -13.44 -40.82
N SER A 14 24.18 -12.33 -40.48
CA SER A 14 22.76 -12.17 -40.06
C SER A 14 22.18 -12.90 -38.82
N PRO A 15 21.63 -12.17 -37.82
CA PRO A 15 20.88 -12.74 -36.68
C PRO A 15 19.49 -13.32 -37.02
N LEU A 16 19.07 -13.24 -38.28
CA LEU A 16 17.68 -13.53 -38.68
C LEU A 16 17.34 -15.04 -38.76
N LEU A 17 18.31 -15.93 -38.55
CA LEU A 17 18.18 -17.37 -38.87
C LEU A 17 18.26 -18.32 -37.67
N ILE A 18 18.02 -17.85 -36.44
CA ILE A 18 17.80 -18.71 -35.25
C ILE A 18 16.41 -18.42 -34.68
N ALA A 19 15.40 -18.45 -35.56
CA ALA A 19 14.02 -18.22 -35.18
C ALA A 19 13.07 -19.24 -35.81
N VAL A 20 13.51 -20.48 -36.09
CA VAL A 20 12.60 -21.47 -36.73
C VAL A 20 12.93 -22.94 -36.41
N ILE A 21 13.29 -23.36 -35.17
CA ILE A 21 13.39 -24.83 -34.90
C ILE A 21 12.86 -25.32 -33.54
N PHE A 22 12.55 -24.48 -32.54
CA PHE A 22 11.92 -24.98 -31.30
C PHE A 22 10.57 -24.32 -31.01
N GLY A 23 9.66 -24.45 -31.98
CA GLY A 23 8.22 -24.46 -31.69
C GLY A 23 7.84 -25.83 -31.13
N VAL A 24 6.94 -25.82 -30.14
CA VAL A 24 6.34 -27.00 -29.48
C VAL A 24 7.17 -27.60 -28.33
N MET A 25 7.45 -26.78 -27.33
CA MET A 25 7.33 -27.24 -25.94
C MET A 25 6.53 -26.19 -25.17
N VAL A 26 5.20 -26.31 -25.24
CA VAL A 26 4.27 -25.59 -24.37
C VAL A 26 4.43 -26.19 -22.99
N ILE A 27 5.50 -25.80 -22.29
CA ILE A 27 5.44 -25.75 -20.83
C ILE A 27 4.36 -24.71 -20.57
N GLY A 28 3.29 -25.10 -19.89
CA GLY A 28 2.29 -24.18 -19.36
C GLY A 28 2.96 -23.25 -18.35
N VAL A 29 3.66 -22.24 -18.87
CA VAL A 29 4.01 -21.07 -18.09
C VAL A 29 2.67 -20.39 -17.88
N SER A 30 2.11 -20.53 -16.67
CA SER A 30 1.17 -19.55 -16.16
C SER A 30 1.74 -18.21 -16.54
N CYS A 31 0.98 -17.45 -17.33
CA CYS A 31 1.34 -16.12 -17.75
C CYS A 31 1.21 -15.23 -16.50
N ASP A 32 2.10 -15.43 -15.54
CA ASP A 32 2.41 -14.44 -14.53
C ASP A 32 2.97 -13.29 -15.35
N LYS A 33 2.09 -12.34 -15.65
CA LYS A 33 2.48 -11.06 -16.22
C LYS A 33 3.71 -10.62 -15.44
N PHE A 34 4.86 -10.50 -16.10
CA PHE A 34 6.05 -9.82 -15.60
C PHE A 34 5.77 -8.31 -15.45
N GLY A 35 4.61 -7.95 -14.89
CA GLY A 35 4.30 -6.62 -14.42
C GLY A 35 5.05 -6.46 -13.12
N ILE A 36 6.06 -5.58 -13.13
CA ILE A 36 6.70 -5.12 -11.90
C ILE A 36 5.59 -4.69 -10.95
N ASP A 37 5.52 -5.32 -9.78
CA ASP A 37 4.59 -4.90 -8.75
C ASP A 37 4.96 -3.49 -8.25
N TYR A 38 4.27 -2.49 -8.79
CA TYR A 38 4.53 -1.08 -8.52
C TYR A 38 4.29 -0.71 -7.05
N ARG A 39 3.58 -1.56 -6.28
CA ARG A 39 3.31 -1.37 -4.85
C ARG A 39 4.57 -1.51 -4.00
N LYS A 40 5.59 -2.25 -4.46
CA LYS A 40 6.83 -2.51 -3.70
C LYS A 40 7.52 -1.23 -3.21
N LYS A 41 7.35 -0.10 -3.91
CA LYS A 41 7.91 1.20 -3.49
C LYS A 41 7.27 1.72 -2.19
N TRP A 42 6.02 1.38 -1.92
CA TRP A 42 5.26 1.81 -0.74
C TRP A 42 5.29 0.81 0.43
N VAL A 43 5.61 -0.45 0.17
CA VAL A 43 5.77 -1.46 1.24
C VAL A 43 6.89 -1.06 2.20
N GLY A 44 6.61 -1.03 3.49
CA GLY A 44 7.57 -0.71 4.55
C GLY A 44 6.92 -0.21 5.83
N VAL A 45 7.76 0.25 6.75
CA VAL A 45 7.35 0.78 8.06
C VAL A 45 7.45 2.30 8.04
N TYR A 46 6.44 2.98 8.57
CA TYR A 46 6.33 4.43 8.60
C TYR A 46 6.23 4.93 10.05
N GLU A 47 7.04 5.91 10.43
CA GLU A 47 6.81 6.67 11.66
C GLU A 47 5.86 7.82 11.31
N CYS A 48 4.69 7.83 11.96
CA CYS A 48 3.62 8.78 11.71
C CYS A 48 3.32 9.61 12.96
N GLU A 49 2.92 10.86 12.74
CA GLU A 49 2.11 11.60 13.68
C GLU A 49 0.64 11.23 13.40
N LEU A 50 -0.05 10.75 14.43
CA LEU A 50 -1.48 10.50 14.41
C LEU A 50 -2.19 11.65 15.11
N SER A 51 -3.15 12.27 14.42
CA SER A 51 -4.08 13.24 14.99
C SER A 51 -5.49 12.67 14.97
N LYS A 52 -6.17 12.70 16.12
CA LYS A 52 -7.56 12.25 16.27
C LYS A 52 -8.41 13.39 16.78
N HIS A 53 -9.45 13.71 16.01
CA HIS A 53 -10.54 14.59 16.39
C HIS A 53 -11.80 13.74 16.60
N ALA A 54 -12.44 13.88 17.76
CA ALA A 54 -13.74 13.27 18.02
C ALA A 54 -14.72 14.34 18.50
N ALA A 55 -15.93 14.35 17.95
CA ALA A 55 -17.00 15.21 18.42
C ALA A 55 -18.23 14.36 18.77
N SER A 56 -18.92 14.74 19.85
CA SER A 56 -20.18 14.13 20.26
C SER A 56 -21.19 15.21 20.61
N GLY A 57 -22.38 15.12 20.04
CA GLY A 57 -23.50 16.02 20.31
C GLY A 57 -24.47 15.39 21.31
N ASN A 58 -24.89 16.16 22.30
CA ASN A 58 -26.00 15.81 23.18
C ASN A 58 -27.32 16.11 22.45
N PRO A 59 -28.13 15.11 22.10
CA PRO A 59 -29.35 15.33 21.33
C PRO A 59 -30.46 16.02 22.13
N ILE A 60 -30.34 16.07 23.47
CA ILE A 60 -31.32 16.69 24.37
C ILE A 60 -30.99 18.17 24.60
N THR A 61 -29.72 18.49 24.86
CA THR A 61 -29.29 19.86 25.19
C THR A 61 -28.79 20.64 23.97
N GLY A 62 -28.43 19.95 22.88
CA GLY A 62 -27.80 20.54 21.70
C GLY A 62 -26.32 20.88 21.89
N GLU A 63 -25.74 20.60 23.06
CA GLU A 63 -24.31 20.83 23.33
C GLU A 63 -23.43 19.88 22.51
N THR A 64 -22.25 20.35 22.09
CA THR A 64 -21.25 19.52 21.40
C THR A 64 -19.97 19.49 22.22
N TYR A 65 -19.45 18.30 22.46
CA TYR A 65 -18.18 18.05 23.14
C TYR A 65 -17.16 17.57 22.12
N THR A 66 -15.97 18.17 22.13
CA THR A 66 -14.88 17.82 21.21
C THR A 66 -13.65 17.36 21.98
N HIS A 67 -12.91 16.42 21.41
CA HIS A 67 -11.68 15.89 21.96
C HIS A 67 -10.63 15.72 20.86
N ASP A 68 -9.47 16.34 21.07
CA ASP A 68 -8.32 16.28 20.18
C ASP A 68 -7.14 15.59 20.86
N THR A 69 -6.49 14.67 20.16
CA THR A 69 -5.26 14.00 20.63
C THR A 69 -4.25 13.87 19.52
N VAL A 70 -2.97 13.99 19.87
CA VAL A 70 -1.84 13.77 18.95
C VAL A 70 -0.83 12.84 19.60
N TYR A 71 -0.42 11.80 18.88
CA TYR A 71 0.61 10.87 19.35
C TYR A 71 1.45 10.33 18.19
N LYS A 72 2.58 9.72 18.54
CA LYS A 72 3.41 9.00 17.57
C LYS A 72 2.84 7.60 17.37
N ALA A 73 2.70 7.21 16.11
CA ALA A 73 2.25 5.90 15.69
C ALA A 73 3.25 5.28 14.72
N ILE A 74 3.36 3.95 14.73
CA ILE A 74 4.09 3.20 13.70
C ILE A 74 3.06 2.55 12.79
N VAL A 75 3.17 2.78 11.48
CA VAL A 75 2.26 2.20 10.48
C VAL A 75 3.03 1.24 9.59
N ASP A 76 2.56 0.00 9.54
CA ASP A 76 3.06 -1.06 8.68
C ASP A 76 2.27 -1.10 7.38
N VAL A 77 2.98 -1.16 6.25
CA VAL A 77 2.40 -1.28 4.91
C VAL A 77 2.97 -2.52 4.24
N ALA A 78 2.11 -3.49 3.96
CA ALA A 78 2.46 -4.75 3.32
C ALA A 78 1.67 -4.95 2.01
N ALA A 79 2.30 -5.56 1.01
CA ALA A 79 1.56 -6.00 -0.18
C ALA A 79 0.87 -7.33 0.12
N ILE A 80 -0.44 -7.38 -0.06
CA ILE A 80 -1.25 -8.60 0.09
C ILE A 80 -2.04 -8.88 -1.19
N GLY A 81 -2.17 -10.17 -1.53
CA GLY A 81 -2.89 -10.62 -2.72
C GLY A 81 -2.57 -9.85 -4.01
N ASP A 82 -3.53 -9.91 -4.93
CA ASP A 82 -3.42 -9.22 -6.22
C ASP A 82 -3.79 -7.74 -6.07
N SER A 83 -2.79 -6.86 -6.25
CA SER A 83 -2.95 -5.40 -6.30
C SER A 83 -3.49 -4.68 -5.05
N MET A 84 -3.47 -5.29 -3.86
CA MET A 84 -3.84 -4.64 -2.60
C MET A 84 -2.63 -4.33 -1.68
N LEU A 85 -2.77 -3.32 -0.84
CA LEU A 85 -1.90 -3.02 0.28
C LEU A 85 -2.69 -3.21 1.58
N HIS A 86 -2.12 -3.95 2.52
CA HIS A 86 -2.55 -3.95 3.91
C HIS A 86 -1.84 -2.81 4.63
N ILE A 87 -2.60 -1.94 5.27
CA ILE A 87 -2.09 -0.82 6.09
C ILE A 87 -2.57 -1.03 7.51
N GLU A 88 -1.65 -1.06 8.47
CA GLU A 88 -1.95 -1.35 9.87
C GLU A 88 -1.13 -0.45 10.81
N GLU A 89 -1.78 0.24 11.74
CA GLU A 89 -1.09 0.83 12.89
C GLU A 89 -0.63 -0.27 13.84
N ARG A 90 0.68 -0.29 14.13
CA ARG A 90 1.30 -1.22 15.06
C ARG A 90 0.96 -0.86 16.50
N ASN A 91 0.63 -1.87 17.31
CA ASN A 91 0.21 -1.71 18.70
C ASN A 91 -1.05 -0.85 18.86
N LEU A 92 -1.96 -0.95 17.90
CA LEU A 92 -3.28 -0.37 18.00
C LEU A 92 -4.02 -1.03 19.19
N LEU A 93 -3.87 -0.44 20.38
CA LEU A 93 -4.48 -0.88 21.63
C LEU A 93 -5.74 -0.07 21.86
N SER A 94 -6.84 -0.73 22.22
CA SER A 94 -7.89 -0.09 23.00
C SER A 94 -7.65 -0.43 24.47
N GLU A 95 -7.46 0.56 25.36
CA GLU A 95 -7.44 0.32 26.81
C GLU A 95 -8.79 -0.22 27.35
N TRP A 96 -9.85 -0.22 26.52
CA TRP A 96 -11.23 -0.57 26.89
C TRP A 96 -11.92 -1.58 25.96
N GLY A 97 -11.22 -2.21 25.03
CA GLY A 97 -11.80 -3.20 24.09
C GLY A 97 -12.69 -2.63 22.98
N ASP A 98 -13.08 -1.35 23.05
CA ASP A 98 -13.92 -0.70 22.04
C ASP A 98 -13.09 0.03 20.99
N TYR A 99 -13.39 -0.32 19.73
CA TYR A 99 -12.94 0.29 18.47
C TYR A 99 -11.66 1.11 18.61
N ALA A 100 -10.52 0.43 18.50
CA ALA A 100 -9.27 1.12 18.27
C ALA A 100 -9.40 1.75 16.88
N TYR A 101 -9.78 3.02 16.81
CA TYR A 101 -10.06 3.76 15.58
C TYR A 101 -8.82 3.99 14.71
N GLY A 102 -7.81 3.14 14.82
CA GLY A 102 -6.62 3.25 14.01
C GLY A 102 -6.80 2.63 12.62
N VAL A 103 -5.91 2.99 11.71
CA VAL A 103 -5.93 2.44 10.35
C VAL A 103 -5.58 0.97 10.40
N ARG A 104 -6.56 0.13 10.06
CA ARG A 104 -6.37 -1.28 9.69
C ARG A 104 -7.21 -1.60 8.47
N HIS A 105 -6.64 -1.39 7.28
CA HIS A 105 -7.40 -1.42 6.04
C HIS A 105 -6.63 -2.04 4.87
N ASP A 106 -7.37 -2.77 4.04
CA ASP A 106 -6.89 -3.27 2.76
C ASP A 106 -7.30 -2.29 1.67
N VAL A 107 -6.32 -1.66 1.01
CA VAL A 107 -6.55 -0.62 0.01
C VAL A 107 -5.99 -1.02 -1.36
N LYS A 108 -6.69 -0.59 -2.42
CA LYS A 108 -6.15 -0.63 -3.79
C LYS A 108 -5.58 0.74 -4.14
N ALA A 109 -4.29 0.92 -3.95
CA ALA A 109 -3.60 2.14 -4.35
C ALA A 109 -3.41 2.19 -5.87
N LYS A 110 -3.75 3.32 -6.50
CA LYS A 110 -3.44 3.62 -7.90
C LYS A 110 -1.94 3.82 -8.07
N THR A 111 -1.42 3.75 -9.30
CA THR A 111 0.02 3.87 -9.62
C THR A 111 0.68 5.16 -9.12
N ASP A 112 -0.09 6.25 -9.01
CA ASP A 112 0.30 7.53 -8.44
C ASP A 112 0.41 7.54 -6.91
N GLY A 113 -0.09 6.49 -6.24
CA GLY A 113 -0.08 6.30 -4.81
C GLY A 113 -1.37 6.68 -4.11
N SER A 114 -2.36 7.24 -4.80
CA SER A 114 -3.65 7.59 -4.21
C SER A 114 -4.52 6.35 -3.99
N PHE A 115 -5.27 6.33 -2.89
CA PHE A 115 -6.27 5.31 -2.59
C PHE A 115 -7.47 5.94 -1.87
N LYS A 116 -8.65 5.38 -2.12
CA LYS A 116 -9.88 5.82 -1.45
C LYS A 116 -10.82 4.64 -1.27
N ILE A 117 -11.49 4.60 -0.12
CA ILE A 117 -12.56 3.67 0.21
C ILE A 117 -13.69 4.51 0.81
N ASP A 118 -14.86 4.48 0.19
CA ASP A 118 -16.07 5.12 0.74
C ASP A 118 -17.08 4.02 1.09
N ASN A 119 -17.58 4.02 2.33
CA ASN A 119 -18.66 3.14 2.76
C ASN A 119 -19.86 3.99 3.20
N SER A 120 -20.80 4.15 2.27
CA SER A 120 -22.02 4.95 2.49
C SER A 120 -22.97 4.35 3.52
N ILE A 121 -22.91 3.04 3.77
CA ILE A 121 -23.80 2.37 4.72
C ILE A 121 -23.39 2.72 6.16
N SER A 122 -22.10 2.67 6.46
CA SER A 122 -21.56 3.06 7.77
C SER A 122 -21.19 4.54 7.87
N ASN A 123 -21.35 5.30 6.77
CA ASN A 123 -20.87 6.67 6.62
C ASN A 123 -19.41 6.84 7.08
N THR A 124 -18.59 5.86 6.69
CA THR A 124 -17.15 5.85 6.96
C THR A 124 -16.38 5.97 5.65
N TYR A 125 -15.19 6.55 5.72
CA TYR A 125 -14.29 6.61 4.57
C TYR A 125 -12.84 6.47 4.99
N ILE A 126 -12.01 6.10 4.01
CA ILE A 126 -10.56 6.18 4.07
C ILE A 126 -10.12 6.91 2.80
N ASP A 127 -9.32 7.95 2.95
CA ASP A 127 -8.66 8.64 1.85
C ASP A 127 -7.17 8.74 2.18
N GLY A 128 -6.31 8.65 1.18
CA GLY A 128 -4.89 8.73 1.44
C GLY A 128 -4.04 8.63 0.20
N TYR A 129 -2.75 8.86 0.41
CA TYR A 129 -1.76 8.78 -0.63
C TYR A 129 -0.38 8.39 -0.12
N PHE A 130 0.40 7.81 -1.02
CA PHE A 130 1.84 7.63 -0.86
C PHE A 130 2.61 8.59 -1.76
N ASN A 131 3.55 9.35 -1.21
CA ASN A 131 4.40 10.25 -1.99
C ASN A 131 5.88 10.04 -1.65
N LYS A 132 6.66 9.43 -2.54
CA LYS A 132 8.06 9.04 -2.28
C LYS A 132 8.16 8.18 -1.01
N ASN A 133 8.66 8.75 0.08
CA ASN A 133 8.79 8.10 1.38
C ASN A 133 7.73 8.57 2.37
N GLU A 134 6.76 9.40 1.95
CA GLU A 134 5.71 9.93 2.81
C GLU A 134 4.44 9.10 2.67
N ILE A 135 3.69 9.02 3.76
CA ILE A 135 2.33 8.47 3.80
C ILE A 135 1.40 9.51 4.43
N TYR A 136 0.21 9.62 3.84
CA TYR A 136 -0.92 10.28 4.47
C TYR A 136 -2.13 9.37 4.37
N ILE A 137 -2.84 9.20 5.49
CA ILE A 137 -4.11 8.46 5.56
C ILE A 137 -5.05 9.29 6.42
N GLU A 138 -6.29 9.43 5.99
CA GLU A 138 -7.40 9.95 6.78
C GLU A 138 -8.50 8.90 6.83
N TYR A 139 -8.94 8.60 8.05
CA TYR A 139 -10.13 7.80 8.32
C TYR A 139 -11.19 8.72 8.92
N GLY A 140 -12.41 8.65 8.37
CA GLY A 140 -13.57 9.34 8.92
C GLY A 140 -14.69 8.37 9.25
N SER A 141 -15.34 8.58 10.39
CA SER A 141 -16.64 8.00 10.73
C SER A 141 -17.56 9.13 11.12
N LEU A 142 -18.58 9.36 10.29
CA LEU A 142 -19.45 10.53 10.44
C LEU A 142 -20.85 10.06 10.78
N SER A 143 -21.39 10.50 11.90
CA SER A 143 -22.81 10.35 12.21
C SER A 143 -23.36 11.69 12.70
N VAL A 144 -24.69 11.80 12.77
CA VAL A 144 -25.37 13.05 13.16
C VAL A 144 -24.99 13.47 14.59
N ASN A 145 -24.73 12.49 15.48
CA ASN A 145 -24.46 12.75 16.90
C ASN A 145 -23.02 12.49 17.30
N VAL A 146 -22.24 11.76 16.50
CA VAL A 146 -20.85 11.41 16.79
C VAL A 146 -20.03 11.44 15.51
N SER A 147 -18.93 12.18 15.50
CA SER A 147 -17.95 12.12 14.42
C SER A 147 -16.57 11.78 14.98
N VAL A 148 -15.82 11.00 14.21
CA VAL A 148 -14.41 10.67 14.49
C VAL A 148 -13.64 10.87 13.20
N LEU A 149 -12.59 11.69 13.25
CA LEU A 149 -11.64 11.88 12.17
C LEU A 149 -10.24 11.60 12.68
N ILE A 150 -9.51 10.74 11.98
CA ILE A 150 -8.17 10.30 12.36
C ILE A 150 -7.27 10.41 11.15
N SER A 151 -6.19 11.15 11.30
CA SER A 151 -5.21 11.34 10.25
C SER A 151 -3.84 10.84 10.69
N TYR A 152 -3.17 10.16 9.78
CA TYR A 152 -1.78 9.72 9.89
C TYR A 152 -0.97 10.51 8.88
N LYS A 153 0.12 11.11 9.32
CA LYS A 153 1.09 11.72 8.42
C LYS A 153 2.48 11.30 8.85
N GLY A 154 3.22 10.66 7.96
CA GLY A 154 4.48 10.06 8.34
C GLY A 154 5.48 9.85 7.23
N ASN A 155 6.65 9.39 7.64
CA ASN A 155 7.76 9.07 6.76
C ASN A 155 8.19 7.62 6.94
N LYS A 156 8.55 7.00 5.82
CA LYS A 156 9.10 5.66 5.74
C LYS A 156 10.42 5.62 6.47
N LEU A 157 10.54 4.69 7.40
CA LEU A 157 11.81 4.40 8.06
C LEU A 157 12.79 3.91 7.00
N ARG A 158 13.95 4.55 6.91
CA ARG A 158 15.05 4.01 6.10
C ARG A 158 15.47 2.70 6.76
N ASN A 159 15.57 1.63 5.97
CA ASN A 159 16.01 0.31 6.44
C ASN A 159 17.15 0.46 7.45
N GLN A 160 16.94 -0.05 8.67
CA GLN A 160 18.04 -0.46 9.53
C GLN A 160 18.64 -1.74 8.96
#